data_AF-A0A538H0B9-F1
#
_entry.id   AF-A0A538H0B9-F1
#
_cell.length_a   1.000
_cell.length_b   1.000
_cell.length_c   1.000
_cell.angle_alpha   90.00
_cell.angle_beta   90.00
_cell.angle_gamma   90.00
#
_symmetry.space_group_name_H-M   'P 1'
#
loop_
_entity.id
_entity.type
_entity.pdbx_description
1 polymer ?
#
loop_
_entity_poly.entity_id
_entity_poly.type
_entity_poly.pdbx_seq_one_letter_code
_entity_poly.pdbx_strand_id
1 'polypeptide(L)'
;MAALDVFSPRTRAWFEGAFAEPTPAQELGWPAIASGEHTLIQAPTGSGKTLAAFLYGIDRLGQAAGEGIRLLYVSPLKALNYDIERNLRGPLAGLE
;
A
#
# COMPACT_ATOMS: atom_id res chain seq x y z
N MET A 1 -16.02 1.65 -9.79
CA MET A 1 -14.82 2.45 -9.47
C MET A 1 -13.62 1.61 -9.81
N ALA A 2 -12.65 2.18 -10.50
CA ALA A 2 -11.36 1.52 -10.70
C ALA A 2 -10.64 1.42 -9.35
N ALA A 3 -9.86 0.37 -9.14
CA ALA A 3 -9.22 0.14 -7.84
C ALA A 3 -8.30 1.30 -7.40
N LEU A 4 -7.73 2.03 -8.36
CA LEU A 4 -6.89 3.21 -8.11
C LEU A 4 -7.67 4.47 -7.70
N ASP A 5 -9.01 4.45 -7.74
CA ASP A 5 -9.83 5.61 -7.41
C ASP A 5 -9.80 6.01 -5.94
N VAL A 6 -9.38 5.11 -5.05
CA VAL A 6 -9.28 5.39 -3.61
C VAL A 6 -8.03 6.16 -3.21
N PHE A 7 -7.08 6.35 -4.13
CA PHE A 7 -5.79 7.00 -3.88
C PHE A 7 -5.77 8.47 -4.31
N SER A 8 -4.83 9.23 -3.73
CA SER A 8 -4.54 10.58 -4.22
C SER A 8 -4.02 10.54 -5.68
N PRO A 9 -4.14 11.65 -6.42
CA PRO A 9 -3.59 11.75 -7.78
C PRO A 9 -2.10 11.41 -7.86
N ARG A 10 -1.33 11.78 -6.83
CA ARG A 10 0.10 11.49 -6.72
C ARG A 10 0.37 9.99 -6.69
N THR A 11 -0.30 9.28 -5.79
CA THR A 11 -0.09 7.83 -5.64
C THR A 11 -0.58 7.06 -6.85
N ARG A 12 -1.66 7.51 -7.49
CA ARG A 12 -2.12 6.96 -8.77
C ARG A 12 -1.06 7.10 -9.85
N ALA A 13 -0.55 8.31 -10.08
CA ALA A 13 0.45 8.59 -11.10
C ALA A 13 1.74 7.79 -10.88
N TRP A 14 2.19 7.67 -9.62
CA TRP A 14 3.32 6.81 -9.28
C TRP A 14 3.07 5.35 -9.63
N PHE A 15 1.91 4.81 -9.23
CA PHE A 15 1.58 3.40 -9.48
C PHE A 15 1.54 3.09 -10.98
N GLU A 16 0.87 3.94 -11.77
CA GLU A 16 0.75 3.80 -13.22
C GLU A 16 2.10 3.93 -13.94
N GLY A 17 3.05 4.69 -13.37
CA GLY A 17 4.42 4.77 -13.89
C GLY A 17 5.31 3.58 -13.49
N ALA A 18 5.00 2.90 -12.38
CA ALA A 18 5.80 1.82 -11.83
C ALA A 18 5.34 0.42 -12.24
N PHE A 19 4.05 0.25 -12.53
CA PHE A 19 3.42 -1.04 -12.81
C PHE A 19 2.45 -0.94 -13.99
N ALA A 20 2.28 -2.05 -14.73
CA ALA A 20 1.36 -2.11 -15.86
C ALA A 20 -0.11 -2.04 -15.40
N GLU A 21 -0.47 -2.79 -14.36
CA GLU A 21 -1.83 -2.86 -13.82
C GLU A 21 -1.83 -3.38 -12.37
N PRO A 22 -2.88 -3.09 -11.58
CA PRO A 22 -3.07 -3.70 -10.25
C PRO A 22 -3.25 -5.22 -10.31
N THR A 23 -2.75 -5.93 -9.30
CA THR A 23 -3.04 -7.36 -9.15
C THR A 23 -4.44 -7.58 -8.57
N PRO A 24 -5.05 -8.78 -8.72
CA PRO A 24 -6.35 -9.06 -8.11
C PRO A 24 -6.40 -8.84 -6.59
N ALA A 25 -5.30 -9.09 -5.88
CA ALA A 25 -5.21 -8.85 -4.44
C ALA A 25 -5.24 -7.35 -4.09
N GLN A 26 -4.71 -6.50 -4.97
CA GLN A 26 -4.75 -5.05 -4.85
C GLN A 26 -6.12 -4.50 -5.24
N GLU A 27 -6.68 -4.97 -6.35
CA GLU A 27 -8.00 -4.55 -6.85
C GLU A 27 -9.12 -4.77 -5.84
N LEU A 28 -9.10 -5.92 -5.18
CA LEU A 28 -10.08 -6.28 -4.16
C LEU A 28 -9.73 -5.68 -2.80
N GLY A 29 -8.44 -5.57 -2.48
CA GLY A 29 -7.96 -5.13 -1.17
C GLY A 29 -8.14 -3.64 -0.93
N TRP A 30 -7.81 -2.78 -1.91
CA TRP A 30 -7.79 -1.34 -1.69
C TRP A 30 -9.16 -0.72 -1.40
N PRO A 31 -10.26 -1.06 -2.11
CA PRO A 31 -11.58 -0.55 -1.75
C PRO A 31 -12.03 -0.97 -0.35
N ALA A 32 -11.73 -2.22 0.04
CA ALA A 32 -12.04 -2.72 1.38
C ALA A 32 -11.26 -1.97 2.47
N ILE A 33 -9.94 -1.81 2.30
CA ILE A 33 -9.11 -1.02 3.23
C ILE A 33 -9.57 0.43 3.29
N ALA A 34 -9.90 1.03 2.13
CA ALA A 34 -10.30 2.43 2.05
C ALA A 34 -11.63 2.73 2.74
N SER A 35 -12.50 1.73 2.86
CA SER A 35 -13.78 1.85 3.59
C SER A 35 -13.60 2.04 5.11
N GLY A 36 -12.42 1.73 5.65
CA GLY A 36 -12.14 1.75 7.09
C GLY A 36 -12.40 0.41 7.79
N GLU A 37 -12.90 -0.60 7.09
CA GLU A 37 -13.17 -1.93 7.62
C GLU A 37 -11.90 -2.76 7.83
N HIS A 38 -11.95 -3.71 8.79
CA HIS A 38 -10.90 -4.70 8.97
C HIS A 38 -10.84 -5.64 7.75
N THR A 39 -9.66 -5.69 7.10
CA THR A 39 -9.49 -6.43 5.85
C THR A 39 -8.46 -7.55 5.99
N LEU A 40 -8.84 -8.78 5.63
CA LEU A 40 -7.94 -9.93 5.49
C LEU A 40 -7.73 -10.24 4.01
N ILE A 41 -6.48 -10.17 3.54
CA ILE A 41 -6.12 -10.51 2.16
C ILE A 41 -5.50 -11.91 2.12
N GLN A 42 -6.24 -12.88 1.59
CA GLN A 42 -5.72 -14.21 1.28
C GLN A 42 -5.36 -14.28 -0.21
N ALA A 43 -4.06 -14.37 -0.52
CA ALA A 43 -3.58 -14.60 -1.88
C ALA A 43 -2.24 -15.34 -1.87
N PRO A 44 -1.83 -15.98 -2.99
CA PRO A 44 -0.51 -16.60 -3.14
C PRO A 44 0.67 -15.64 -2.94
N THR A 45 1.88 -16.18 -2.77
CA THR A 45 3.12 -15.39 -2.84
C THR A 45 3.27 -14.74 -4.22
N GLY A 46 3.94 -13.58 -4.29
CA GLY A 46 4.08 -12.83 -5.54
C GLY A 46 2.83 -12.07 -6.01
N SER A 47 1.69 -12.20 -5.34
CA SER A 47 0.44 -11.54 -5.77
C SER A 47 0.30 -10.06 -5.38
N GLY A 48 1.39 -9.39 -4.97
CA GLY A 48 1.35 -7.96 -4.62
C GLY A 48 0.66 -7.61 -3.29
N LYS A 49 0.42 -8.59 -2.40
CA LYS A 49 -0.25 -8.40 -1.09
C LYS A 49 0.37 -7.31 -0.22
N THR A 50 1.70 -7.18 -0.26
CA THR A 50 2.41 -6.15 0.50
C THR A 50 1.94 -4.76 0.07
N LEU A 51 2.05 -4.45 -1.21
CA LEU A 51 1.60 -3.15 -1.71
C LEU A 51 0.09 -2.95 -1.53
N ALA A 52 -0.70 -4.04 -1.62
CA ALA A 52 -2.13 -4.02 -1.29
C ALA A 52 -2.39 -3.50 0.14
N ALA A 53 -1.64 -4.02 1.13
CA ALA A 53 -1.82 -3.66 2.53
C ALA A 53 -1.25 -2.27 2.89
N PHE A 54 -0.16 -1.84 2.26
CA PHE A 54 0.58 -0.65 2.69
C PHE A 54 0.26 0.63 1.93
N LEU A 55 -0.01 0.54 0.62
CA LEU A 55 -0.03 1.72 -0.24
C LEU A 55 -1.08 2.74 0.22
N TYR A 56 -2.24 2.26 0.68
CA TYR A 56 -3.30 3.14 1.17
C TYR A 56 -2.88 3.88 2.44
N GLY A 57 -2.24 3.19 3.39
CA GLY A 57 -1.70 3.82 4.59
C GLY A 57 -0.68 4.90 4.26
N ILE A 58 0.26 4.62 3.35
CA ILE A 58 1.30 5.57 2.90
C ILE A 58 0.67 6.79 2.22
N ASP A 59 -0.31 6.58 1.34
CA ASP A 59 -1.03 7.66 0.68
C ASP A 59 -1.70 8.60 1.70
N ARG A 60 -2.32 8.05 2.76
CA ARG A 60 -2.92 8.86 3.83
C ARG A 60 -1.90 9.62 4.67
N LEU A 61 -0.70 9.06 4.88
CA LEU A 61 0.40 9.78 5.54
C LEU A 61 0.83 11.02 4.75
N GLY A 62 0.85 10.92 3.41
CA GLY A 62 1.18 12.05 2.54
C GLY A 62 0.13 13.17 2.51
N GLN A 63 -1.12 12.88 2.84
CA GLN A 63 -2.21 13.87 2.82
C GLN A 63 -2.39 14.63 4.14
N ALA A 64 -2.03 14.03 5.28
CA ALA A 64 -2.27 14.60 6.60
C ALA A 64 -0.98 14.69 7.41
N ALA A 65 -0.42 15.91 7.48
CA ALA A 65 0.66 16.23 8.42
C ALA A 65 0.15 16.00 9.85
N GLY A 66 0.76 15.07 10.57
CA GLY A 66 0.44 14.80 11.97
C GLY A 66 1.65 14.19 12.66
N GLU A 67 1.81 14.52 13.92
CA GLU A 67 2.94 14.07 14.74
C GLU A 67 2.71 12.65 15.27
N GLY A 68 3.80 11.93 15.55
CA GLY A 68 3.77 10.60 16.15
C GLY A 68 3.61 9.43 15.17
N ILE A 69 3.43 8.22 15.72
CA ILE A 69 3.28 6.97 14.94
C ILE A 69 1.86 6.89 14.36
N ARG A 70 1.76 6.75 13.04
CA ARG A 70 0.48 6.80 12.30
C ARG A 70 0.17 5.54 11.49
N LEU A 71 1.17 4.69 11.24
CA LEU A 71 1.04 3.40 10.59
C LEU A 71 1.99 2.42 11.29
N LEU A 72 1.45 1.29 11.77
CA LEU A 72 2.23 0.25 12.44
C LEU A 72 2.17 -1.04 11.63
N TYR A 73 3.33 -1.53 11.24
CA TYR A 73 3.49 -2.86 10.68
C TYR A 73 4.01 -3.83 11.73
N VAL A 74 3.39 -5.00 11.79
CA VAL A 74 3.79 -6.09 12.69
C VAL A 74 4.08 -7.32 11.84
N SER A 75 5.26 -7.90 12.06
CA SER A 75 5.71 -9.13 11.42
C SER A 75 6.08 -10.16 12.49
N PRO A 76 5.82 -11.45 12.26
CA PRO A 76 6.34 -12.51 13.11
C PRO A 76 7.85 -12.73 12.95
N LEU A 77 8.49 -12.20 11.89
CA LEU A 77 9.89 -12.44 11.54
C LEU A 77 10.67 -11.15 11.28
N LYS A 78 11.89 -11.07 11.84
CA LYS A 78 12.82 -9.97 11.59
C LYS A 78 13.23 -9.83 10.12
N ALA A 79 13.47 -10.96 9.43
CA ALA A 79 13.84 -10.95 8.01
C ALA A 79 12.77 -10.24 7.15
N LEU A 80 11.50 -10.52 7.43
CA LEU A 80 10.38 -9.91 6.72
C LEU A 80 10.29 -8.39 7.00
N ASN A 81 10.69 -7.91 8.18
CA ASN A 81 10.77 -6.46 8.44
C ASN A 81 11.76 -5.77 7.49
N TYR A 82 12.95 -6.35 7.31
CA TYR A 82 13.95 -5.80 6.38
C TYR A 82 13.47 -5.82 4.94
N ASP A 83 12.79 -6.90 4.53
CA ASP A 83 12.23 -7.00 3.17
C ASP A 83 11.16 -5.93 2.94
N ILE A 84 10.28 -5.68 3.92
CA ILE A 84 9.26 -4.63 3.84
C ILE A 84 9.91 -3.26 3.74
N GLU A 85 10.87 -2.94 4.61
CA GLU A 85 11.57 -1.64 4.56
C GLU A 85 12.16 -1.38 3.17
N ARG A 86 12.84 -2.38 2.59
CA ARG A 86 13.40 -2.28 1.24
C ARG A 86 12.30 -2.08 0.19
N ASN A 87 11.21 -2.83 0.27
CA ASN A 87 10.10 -2.75 -0.68
C ASN A 87 9.36 -1.40 -0.61
N LEU A 88 9.38 -0.72 0.54
CA LEU A 88 8.74 0.58 0.72
C LEU A 88 9.57 1.76 0.21
N ARG A 89 10.89 1.60 0.02
CA ARG A 89 11.76 2.70 -0.46
C ARG A 89 11.35 3.24 -1.83
N GLY A 90 10.99 2.36 -2.78
CA GLY A 90 10.55 2.75 -4.12
C GLY A 90 9.27 3.60 -4.12
N PRO A 91 8.18 3.11 -3.49
CA PRO A 91 6.97 3.91 -3.27
C PRO A 91 7.27 5.24 -2.58
N LEU A 92 8.00 5.25 -1.48
CA LEU A 92 8.25 6.49 -0.73
C LEU A 92 9.03 7.53 -1.56
N ALA A 93 10.07 7.12 -2.27
CA ALA A 93 10.85 8.03 -3.12
C ALA A 93 10.06 8.57 -4.33
N GLY A 94 9.17 7.76 -4.90
CA GLY A 94 8.30 8.20 -5.99
C GLY A 94 7.09 9.04 -5.55
N LEU A 95 6.85 9.09 -4.23
CA LEU A 95 5.84 9.89 -3.57
C LEU A 95 6.49 11.07 -2.81
N GLU A 96 7.70 11.50 -3.16
CA GLU A 96 8.33 12.79 -2.82
C GLU A 96 8.22 13.81 -3.96
#